data_AF-A0A496TZ11-F1
#
_entry.id   AF-A0A496TZ11-F1
#
_cell.length_a   1.000
_cell.length_b   1.000
_cell.length_c   1.000
_cell.angle_alpha   90.00
_cell.angle_beta   90.00
_cell.angle_gamma   90.00
#
_symmetry.space_group_name_H-M   'P 1'
#
loop_
_entity.id
_entity.type
_entity.pdbx_description
1 polymer ?
#
loop_
_entity_poly.entity_id
_entity_poly.type
_entity_poly.pdbx_seq_one_letter_code
_entity_poly.pdbx_strand_id
1 'polypeptide(L)'
;MRFSFTKKDIEKIAKVLGIDLKKIGDCYRGVLENHESNRRLSLEIYSKIPIGKQIGNLISVYTPNAHLQLHFCTGYVVSESLGEVTFIGEFQGRLSGLIVEKGASCSLYANVDRSILSGDFTQLGPEVMLSGIALSLTEQVLPASR
;
A
#
# COMPACT_ATOMS: atom_id res chain seq x y z
N MET A 1 -3.56 11.31 15.74
CA MET A 1 -3.50 9.88 16.11
C MET A 1 -2.68 9.15 15.06
N ARG A 2 -1.85 8.17 15.45
CA ARG A 2 -1.25 7.25 14.47
C ARG A 2 -2.37 6.41 13.86
N PHE A 3 -2.43 6.36 12.53
CA PHE A 3 -3.38 5.55 11.77
C PHE A 3 -3.33 4.08 12.22
N SER A 4 -4.45 3.38 12.19
CA SER A 4 -4.57 1.96 12.50
C SER A 4 -5.75 1.39 11.70
N PHE A 5 -5.58 0.24 11.08
CA PHE A 5 -6.67 -0.38 10.33
C PHE A 5 -7.78 -0.85 11.26
N THR A 6 -9.00 -0.40 10.97
CA THR A 6 -10.24 -0.87 11.58
C THR A 6 -10.81 -2.04 10.79
N LYS A 7 -11.78 -2.76 11.37
CA LYS A 7 -12.48 -3.84 10.66
C LYS A 7 -13.14 -3.36 9.36
N LYS A 8 -13.72 -2.15 9.37
CA LYS A 8 -14.34 -1.54 8.17
C LYS A 8 -13.31 -1.29 7.07
N ASP A 9 -12.10 -0.91 7.44
CA ASP A 9 -11.01 -0.70 6.48
C ASP A 9 -10.61 -2.02 5.82
N ILE A 10 -10.49 -3.09 6.60
CA ILE A 10 -10.20 -4.44 6.12
C ILE A 10 -11.30 -4.93 5.16
N GLU A 11 -12.57 -4.75 5.52
CA GLU A 11 -13.72 -5.11 4.67
C GLU A 11 -13.70 -4.34 3.34
N LYS A 12 -13.35 -3.05 3.39
CA LYS A 12 -13.21 -2.21 2.18
C LYS A 12 -12.07 -2.69 1.29
N ILE A 13 -10.89 -2.98 1.85
CA ILE A 13 -9.72 -3.50 1.12
C ILE A 13 -10.05 -4.85 0.48
N ALA A 14 -10.62 -5.77 1.26
CA ALA A 14 -11.05 -7.09 0.80
C ALA A 14 -12.02 -7.00 -0.39
N LYS A 15 -13.00 -6.09 -0.30
CA LYS A 15 -13.98 -5.86 -1.37
C LYS A 15 -13.32 -5.40 -2.67
N VAL A 16 -12.42 -4.42 -2.62
CA VAL A 16 -11.75 -3.89 -3.83
C VAL A 16 -10.83 -4.93 -4.46
N LEU A 17 -10.06 -5.64 -3.65
CA LEU A 17 -9.16 -6.70 -4.11
C LEU A 17 -9.89 -7.99 -4.50
N GLY A 18 -11.19 -8.12 -4.19
CA GLY A 18 -11.98 -9.31 -4.48
C GLY A 18 -11.51 -10.57 -3.75
N ILE A 19 -10.97 -10.41 -2.53
CA ILE A 19 -10.49 -11.52 -1.70
C ILE A 19 -11.14 -11.53 -0.33
N ASP A 20 -10.98 -12.66 0.37
CA ASP A 20 -11.32 -12.77 1.79
C ASP A 20 -10.08 -12.54 2.66
N LEU A 21 -10.13 -11.52 3.51
CA LEU A 21 -9.09 -11.21 4.50
C LEU A 21 -9.49 -11.80 5.85
N LYS A 22 -8.89 -12.94 6.20
CA LYS A 22 -9.18 -13.66 7.45
C LYS A 22 -8.25 -13.20 8.56
N LYS A 23 -8.79 -13.04 9.76
CA LYS A 23 -7.97 -12.75 10.94
C LYS A 23 -7.19 -13.99 11.36
N ILE A 24 -5.86 -13.91 11.37
CA ILE A 24 -4.95 -14.98 11.78
C ILE A 24 -3.93 -14.38 12.76
N GLY A 25 -4.03 -14.76 14.03
CA GLY A 25 -3.24 -14.14 15.10
C GLY A 25 -3.47 -12.63 15.15
N ASP A 26 -2.38 -11.87 15.02
CA ASP A 26 -2.36 -10.40 15.08
C ASP A 26 -2.50 -9.70 13.73
N CYS A 27 -2.76 -10.45 12.65
CA CYS A 27 -2.93 -9.89 11.31
C CYS A 27 -4.24 -10.29 10.64
N TYR A 28 -4.58 -9.54 9.60
CA TYR A 28 -5.52 -9.99 8.58
C TYR A 28 -4.73 -10.49 7.37
N ARG A 29 -5.02 -11.72 6.94
CA ARG A 29 -4.33 -12.38 5.84
C ARG A 29 -5.30 -12.80 4.75
N GLY A 30 -4.91 -12.59 3.50
CA GLY A 30 -5.62 -13.09 2.32
C GLY A 30 -4.64 -13.44 1.22
N VAL A 31 -5.16 -14.14 0.21
CA VAL A 31 -4.38 -14.61 -0.93
C VAL A 31 -5.08 -14.17 -2.20
N LEU A 32 -4.35 -13.50 -3.08
CA LEU A 32 -4.78 -13.19 -4.44
C LEU A 32 -4.18 -14.23 -5.38
N GLU A 33 -4.99 -14.76 -6.28
CA GLU A 33 -4.58 -15.70 -7.32
C GLU A 33 -5.15 -15.25 -8.66
N ASN A 34 -4.32 -15.28 -9.69
CA ASN A 34 -4.70 -15.05 -11.07
C ASN A 34 -4.24 -16.23 -11.91
N HIS A 35 -5.16 -17.13 -12.23
CA HIS A 35 -4.87 -18.37 -12.95
C HIS A 35 -4.48 -18.13 -14.42
N GLU A 36 -5.00 -17.07 -15.06
CA GLU A 36 -4.67 -16.75 -16.46
C GLU A 36 -3.21 -16.36 -16.64
N SER A 37 -2.66 -15.60 -15.68
CA SER A 37 -1.26 -15.14 -15.68
C SER A 37 -0.33 -15.96 -14.78
N ASN A 38 -0.85 -17.01 -14.15
CA ASN A 38 -0.16 -17.84 -13.16
C ASN A 38 0.52 -17.02 -12.04
N ARG A 39 -0.16 -15.95 -11.59
CA ARG A 39 0.31 -15.08 -10.51
C ARG A 39 -0.39 -15.40 -9.21
N ARG A 40 0.35 -15.22 -8.11
CA ARG A 40 -0.17 -15.40 -6.76
C ARG A 40 0.56 -14.47 -5.81
N LEU A 41 -0.16 -13.89 -4.87
CA LEU A 41 0.46 -13.21 -3.73
C LEU A 41 -0.36 -13.39 -2.46
N SER A 42 0.33 -13.42 -1.32
CA SER A 42 -0.29 -13.33 0.01
C SER A 42 -0.13 -11.91 0.53
N LEU A 43 -1.22 -11.33 1.04
CA LEU A 43 -1.25 -10.04 1.71
C LEU A 43 -1.49 -10.24 3.20
N GLU A 44 -0.66 -9.65 4.04
CA GLU A 44 -0.83 -9.58 5.48
C GLU A 44 -0.86 -8.11 5.94
N ILE A 45 -1.87 -7.77 6.74
CA ILE A 45 -2.09 -6.44 7.29
C ILE A 45 -2.04 -6.53 8.82
N TYR A 46 -1.04 -5.90 9.41
CA TYR A 46 -0.84 -5.77 10.85
C TYR A 46 -1.15 -4.34 11.28
N SER A 47 -2.10 -4.15 12.21
CA SER A 47 -2.50 -2.81 12.64
C SER A 47 -1.68 -2.26 13.82
N LYS A 48 -1.08 -3.14 14.63
CA LYS A 48 -0.44 -2.71 15.88
C LYS A 48 0.56 -3.74 16.39
N ILE A 49 1.72 -3.80 15.75
CA ILE A 49 2.81 -4.70 16.17
C ILE A 49 4.04 -3.93 16.63
N PRO A 50 4.90 -4.54 17.46
CA PRO A 50 6.23 -4.01 17.74
C PRO A 50 7.08 -3.98 16.46
N ILE A 51 7.62 -2.82 16.12
CA ILE A 51 8.60 -2.61 15.04
C ILE A 51 9.79 -1.87 15.69
N GLY A 52 10.82 -2.64 16.05
CA GLY A 52 11.95 -2.11 16.83
C GLY A 52 11.49 -1.56 18.18
N LYS A 53 11.76 -0.28 18.45
CA LYS A 53 11.40 0.42 19.70
C LYS A 53 10.01 1.07 19.67
N GLN A 54 9.27 0.92 18.58
CA GLN A 54 7.99 1.58 18.38
C GLN A 54 6.89 0.58 18.04
N ILE A 55 5.64 1.01 18.17
CA ILE A 55 4.48 0.26 17.70
C ILE A 55 3.97 0.92 16.42
N GLY A 56 3.64 0.11 15.41
CA GLY A 56 3.14 0.61 14.13
C GLY A 56 2.36 -0.43 13.34
N ASN A 57 1.88 0.02 12.17
CA ASN A 57 1.30 -0.85 11.17
C ASN A 57 2.40 -1.45 10.29
N LEU A 58 2.19 -2.68 9.83
CA LEU A 58 3.04 -3.34 8.84
C LEU A 58 2.16 -3.95 7.77
N ILE A 59 2.49 -3.69 6.52
CA ILE A 59 1.93 -4.41 5.38
C ILE A 59 3.01 -5.33 4.84
N SER A 60 2.71 -6.61 4.72
CA SER A 60 3.61 -7.60 4.11
C SER A 60 2.94 -8.21 2.89
N VAL A 61 3.66 -8.26 1.78
CA VAL A 61 3.24 -8.92 0.55
C VAL A 61 4.27 -9.97 0.19
N TYR A 62 3.81 -11.21 0.05
CA TYR A 62 4.63 -12.34 -0.34
C TYR A 62 4.22 -12.80 -1.73
N THR A 63 5.15 -12.74 -2.65
CA THR A 63 5.03 -13.33 -4.00
C THR A 63 6.01 -14.49 -4.11
N PRO A 64 5.94 -15.32 -5.17
CA PRO A 64 6.94 -16.36 -5.40
C PRO A 64 8.39 -15.86 -5.44
N ASN A 65 8.61 -14.62 -5.88
CA ASN A 65 9.95 -14.09 -6.18
C ASN A 65 10.37 -12.89 -5.33
N ALA A 66 9.48 -12.36 -4.49
CA ALA A 66 9.75 -11.18 -3.69
C ALA A 66 8.92 -11.17 -2.40
N HIS A 67 9.54 -10.64 -1.35
CA HIS A 67 8.89 -10.29 -0.09
C HIS A 67 9.00 -8.77 0.08
N LEU A 68 7.86 -8.09 0.08
CA LEU A 68 7.77 -6.64 0.18
C LEU A 68 7.15 -6.27 1.52
N GLN A 69 7.74 -5.29 2.20
CA GLN A 69 7.23 -4.82 3.49
C GLN A 69 7.16 -3.30 3.51
N LEU A 70 6.01 -2.77 3.94
CA LEU A 70 5.82 -1.36 4.21
C LEU A 70 5.65 -1.15 5.72
N HIS A 71 6.75 -0.74 6.36
CA HIS A 71 6.79 -0.45 7.79
C HIS A 71 6.14 0.90 8.06
N PHE A 72 5.49 1.00 9.22
CA PHE A 72 4.83 2.22 9.69
C PHE A 72 3.84 2.81 8.69
N CYS A 73 3.08 1.95 8.00
CA CYS A 73 2.02 2.37 7.10
C CYS A 73 1.10 3.40 7.81
N THR A 74 0.99 4.59 7.24
CA THR A 74 0.27 5.75 7.79
C THR A 74 -1.11 5.95 7.17
N GLY A 75 -1.43 5.25 6.09
CA GLY A 75 -2.75 5.30 5.45
C GLY A 75 -2.85 4.37 4.26
N TYR A 76 -3.99 4.40 3.59
CA TYR A 76 -4.21 3.68 2.35
C TYR A 76 -5.25 4.40 1.49
N VAL A 77 -5.18 4.18 0.18
CA VAL A 77 -6.18 4.60 -0.80
C VAL A 77 -6.63 3.38 -1.58
N VAL A 78 -7.90 3.34 -1.95
CA VAL A 78 -8.45 2.31 -2.83
C VAL A 78 -8.88 2.93 -4.13
N SER A 79 -8.69 2.21 -5.23
CA SER A 79 -9.24 2.55 -6.54
C SER A 79 -10.16 1.42 -6.99
N GLU A 80 -11.47 1.63 -6.92
CA GLU A 80 -12.46 0.61 -7.32
C GLU A 80 -12.43 0.35 -8.83
N SER A 81 -12.16 1.38 -9.64
CA SER A 81 -12.07 1.27 -11.10
C SER A 81 -10.88 0.45 -11.57
N LEU A 82 -9.75 0.55 -10.87
CA LEU A 82 -8.53 -0.22 -11.16
C LEU A 82 -8.46 -1.54 -10.38
N GLY A 83 -9.29 -1.70 -9.34
CA GLY A 83 -9.25 -2.88 -8.47
C GLY A 83 -7.96 -2.98 -7.66
N GLU A 84 -7.42 -1.85 -7.21
CA GLU A 84 -6.14 -1.78 -6.49
C GLU A 84 -6.26 -1.06 -5.14
N VAL A 85 -5.32 -1.37 -4.26
CA VAL A 85 -5.13 -0.73 -2.97
C VAL A 85 -3.69 -0.25 -2.86
N THR A 86 -3.52 1.04 -2.62
CA THR A 86 -2.22 1.67 -2.37
C THR A 86 -2.08 1.92 -0.88
N PHE A 87 -1.19 1.17 -0.23
CA PHE A 87 -0.77 1.38 1.15
C PHE A 87 0.36 2.42 1.19
N ILE A 88 0.32 3.32 2.17
CA ILE A 88 1.17 4.51 2.18
C ILE A 88 1.91 4.61 3.49
N GLY A 89 3.22 4.87 3.43
CA GLY A 89 4.03 5.30 4.56
C GLY A 89 4.63 6.67 4.26
N GLU A 90 4.37 7.65 5.11
CA GLU A 90 5.00 8.98 5.05
C GLU A 90 5.93 9.16 6.25
N PHE A 91 7.15 9.63 5.97
CA PHE A 91 8.11 10.00 7.00
C PHE A 91 8.99 11.17 6.53
N GLN A 92 8.89 12.30 7.22
CA GLN A 92 9.76 13.47 7.01
C GLN A 92 9.78 13.98 5.55
N GLY A 93 8.61 14.04 4.90
CA GLY A 93 8.49 14.51 3.52
C GLY A 93 8.90 13.46 2.47
N ARG A 94 9.17 12.23 2.89
CA ARG A 94 9.37 11.08 2.00
C ARG A 94 8.16 10.18 2.04
N LEU A 95 7.76 9.70 0.86
CA LEU A 95 6.65 8.78 0.67
C LEU A 95 7.16 7.41 0.25
N SER A 96 6.54 6.37 0.78
CA SER A 96 6.61 5.02 0.21
C SER A 96 5.19 4.52 -0.05
N GLY A 97 4.97 3.90 -1.20
CA GLY A 97 3.69 3.33 -1.59
C GLY A 97 3.84 1.89 -2.01
N LEU A 98 3.08 1.00 -1.35
CA LEU A 98 2.95 -0.41 -1.71
C LEU A 98 1.57 -0.61 -2.32
N ILE A 99 1.54 -0.90 -3.62
CA ILE A 99 0.32 -1.10 -4.40
C ILE A 99 0.07 -2.60 -4.51
N VAL A 100 -1.16 -3.02 -4.25
CA VAL A 100 -1.64 -4.40 -4.45
C VAL A 100 -2.86 -4.35 -5.37
N GLU A 101 -2.85 -5.14 -6.43
CA GLU A 101 -3.90 -5.17 -7.44
C GLU A 101 -4.66 -6.50 -7.39
N LYS A 102 -5.97 -6.46 -7.65
CA LYS A 102 -6.85 -7.63 -7.75
C LYS A 102 -6.31 -8.74 -8.67
N GLY A 103 -5.49 -8.38 -9.67
CA GLY A 103 -4.83 -9.32 -10.58
C GLY A 103 -3.63 -10.08 -10.00
N ALA A 104 -3.44 -10.09 -8.67
CA ALA A 104 -2.29 -10.68 -7.98
C ALA A 104 -0.95 -10.05 -8.42
N SER A 105 -0.96 -8.75 -8.69
CA SER A 105 0.21 -7.92 -8.95
C SER A 105 0.48 -6.99 -7.77
N CYS A 106 1.74 -6.58 -7.61
CA CYS A 106 2.12 -5.58 -6.62
C CYS A 106 3.33 -4.77 -7.07
N SER A 107 3.39 -3.52 -6.64
CA SER A 107 4.52 -2.62 -6.89
C SER A 107 4.89 -1.89 -5.60
N LEU A 108 6.18 -1.67 -5.37
CA LEU A 108 6.68 -0.87 -4.24
C LEU A 108 7.49 0.31 -4.78
N TYR A 109 7.04 1.50 -4.45
CA TYR A 109 7.80 2.74 -4.59
C TYR A 109 8.26 3.18 -3.21
N ALA A 110 9.54 3.46 -3.04
CA ALA A 110 10.11 3.79 -1.74
C ALA A 110 10.91 5.10 -1.80
N ASN A 111 10.89 5.83 -0.70
CA ASN A 111 11.66 7.07 -0.51
C ASN A 111 11.41 8.14 -1.59
N VAL A 112 10.19 8.20 -2.12
CA VAL A 112 9.76 9.17 -3.12
C VAL A 112 9.69 10.54 -2.45
N ASP A 113 10.19 11.58 -3.13
CA ASP A 113 10.04 12.95 -2.64
C ASP A 113 8.58 13.38 -2.73
N ARG A 114 7.99 13.82 -1.61
CA ARG A 114 6.58 14.20 -1.58
C ARG A 114 6.25 15.33 -2.57
N SER A 115 7.20 16.22 -2.85
CA SER A 115 6.99 17.35 -3.78
C SER A 115 6.65 16.90 -5.20
N ILE A 116 7.02 15.67 -5.59
CA ILE A 116 6.75 15.08 -6.90
C ILE A 116 5.25 14.87 -7.12
N LEU A 117 4.48 14.67 -6.05
CA LEU A 117 3.04 14.36 -6.14
C LEU A 117 2.18 15.59 -6.42
N SER A 118 2.64 16.77 -6.02
CA SER A 118 1.93 18.04 -6.13
C SER A 118 2.33 18.85 -7.37
N GLY A 119 3.24 18.32 -8.21
CA GLY A 119 3.80 19.00 -9.38
C GLY A 119 3.13 18.61 -10.69
N ASP A 120 3.42 19.38 -11.74
CA ASP A 120 3.07 19.00 -13.11
C ASP A 120 3.92 17.79 -13.54
N PHE A 121 3.30 16.60 -13.56
CA PHE A 121 3.98 15.35 -13.89
C PHE A 121 4.62 15.36 -15.29
N THR A 122 4.17 16.23 -16.20
CA THR A 122 4.75 16.37 -17.54
C THR A 122 6.14 17.00 -17.53
N GLN A 123 6.55 17.62 -16.41
CA GLN A 123 7.88 18.20 -16.22
C GLN A 123 8.87 17.25 -15.54
N LEU A 124 8.41 16.06 -15.13
CA LEU A 124 9.29 15.03 -14.57
C LEU A 124 10.01 14.27 -15.68
N GLY A 125 11.26 13.88 -15.41
CA GLY A 125 11.93 12.88 -16.24
C GLY A 125 11.11 11.58 -16.29
N PRO A 126 11.04 10.87 -17.43
CA PRO A 126 10.28 9.63 -17.58
C PRO A 126 10.57 8.60 -16.48
N GLU A 127 11.79 8.59 -15.97
CA GLU A 127 12.29 7.68 -14.92
C GLU A 127 11.62 7.91 -13.56
N VAL A 128 11.17 9.14 -13.28
CA VAL A 128 10.55 9.55 -12.00
C VAL A 128 9.03 9.61 -12.12
N MET A 129 8.53 9.85 -13.34
CA MET A 129 7.12 10.05 -13.64
C MET A 129 6.23 8.89 -13.16
N LEU A 130 6.68 7.63 -13.30
CA LEU A 130 5.89 6.46 -12.90
C LEU A 130 5.53 6.47 -11.41
N SER A 131 6.48 6.83 -10.54
CA SER A 131 6.23 6.93 -9.10
C SER A 131 5.27 8.09 -8.77
N GLY A 132 5.37 9.20 -9.49
CA GLY A 132 4.46 10.34 -9.37
C GLY A 132 3.03 9.97 -9.74
N ILE A 133 2.84 9.33 -10.90
CA ILE A 133 1.53 8.89 -11.39
C ILE A 133 0.93 7.86 -10.45
N ALA A 134 1.67 6.80 -10.11
CA ALA A 134 1.18 5.68 -9.30
C ALA A 134 0.75 6.13 -7.89
N LEU A 135 1.42 7.15 -7.33
CA LEU A 135 1.14 7.64 -5.98
C LEU A 135 0.29 8.92 -5.96
N SER A 136 -0.11 9.46 -7.11
CA SER A 136 -0.91 10.70 -7.19
C SER A 136 -2.22 10.64 -6.39
N LEU A 137 -2.92 9.50 -6.42
CA LEU A 137 -4.16 9.28 -5.66
C LEU A 137 -3.97 9.36 -4.14
N THR A 138 -2.73 9.24 -3.65
CA THR A 138 -2.40 9.22 -2.22
C THR A 138 -2.41 10.60 -1.59
N GLU A 139 -2.33 11.67 -2.38
CA GLU A 139 -2.20 13.05 -1.89
C GLU A 139 -3.33 13.44 -0.93
N GLN A 140 -4.55 12.95 -1.19
CA GLN A 140 -5.75 13.25 -0.40
C GLN A 140 -5.71 12.71 1.03
N VAL A 141 -4.85 11.73 1.32
CA VAL A 141 -4.74 11.09 2.65
C VAL A 141 -3.43 11.42 3.36
N LEU A 142 -2.57 12.27 2.76
CA LEU A 142 -1.35 12.71 3.41
C LEU A 142 -1.63 13.80 4.45
N PRO A 143 -0.89 13.82 5.58
CA PRO A 143 -0.98 14.93 6.54
C PRO A 143 -0.58 16.25 5.85
N ALA A 144 -1.19 17.38 6.22
CA ALA A 144 -0.85 18.69 5.62
C ALA A 144 0.66 18.96 5.65
N SER A 145 1.20 19.45 4.53
CA SER A 145 2.60 19.84 4.38
C SER A 145 2.96 20.85 5.48
N ARG A 146 3.98 20.55 6.29
CA ARG A 146 4.55 21.51 7.25
C ARG A 146 5.75 22.21 6.64
#